data_AF-A0A0W1DVM7-F1
#
_entry.id   AF-A0A0W1DVM7-F1
#
_cell.length_a   1.000
_cell.length_b   1.000
_cell.length_c   1.000
_cell.angle_alpha   90.00
_cell.angle_beta   90.00
_cell.angle_gamma   90.00
#
_symmetry.space_group_name_H-M   'P 1'
#
loop_
_entity.id
_entity.type
_entity.pdbx_description
1 polymer ?
#
loop_
_entity_poly.entity_id
_entity_poly.type
_entity_poly.pdbx_seq_one_letter_code
_entity_poly.pdbx_strand_id
1 'polypeptide(L)'
;MKSIVRGGGLMAGAAALLLAGCGSFDGKREGGPNAGPTPAPMAVSGDGPVKIGEPYTVAGVTYTPADVTDYDEVGYASWYGEERAGRATANDETFNPGAVSAAHKTLPLPSYVEVTALDTGRTILVRVNDRGPMAGDRLIDLSRGAAEQLGISEGGTAAVRVRRTYPPMAERTQLRSGNPVPERIATPDSLLSILRNKLKAQPAPKTAVATEPAAPIASGNAKPGDDRLVIEKAGAKKPESKPAPKPAAATKVAPAKPAPASKPAATDGSYAVQVGAFSSEANANAAAKSVGGSVRKVGNLWRVRMGPFATDADAKTALGKAKAKGFRDAAVVRDR
;
A
#
# COMPACT_ATOMS: atom_id res chain seq x y z
N MET A 1 37.94 -46.87 35.27
CA MET A 1 39.07 -47.76 34.93
C MET A 1 38.51 -49.01 34.26
N LYS A 2 39.04 -49.38 33.07
CA LYS A 2 39.12 -50.74 32.47
C LYS A 2 37.78 -51.51 32.24
N SER A 3 37.53 -52.29 31.20
CA SER A 3 38.31 -52.78 30.05
C SER A 3 37.44 -53.84 29.32
N ILE A 4 37.36 -53.77 27.96
CA ILE A 4 37.62 -54.84 26.94
C ILE A 4 36.87 -56.21 27.14
N VAL A 5 36.21 -56.88 26.17
CA VAL A 5 36.75 -57.68 25.01
C VAL A 5 35.64 -58.35 24.16
N ARG A 6 35.83 -58.23 22.82
CA ARG A 6 35.62 -59.09 21.62
C ARG A 6 34.80 -60.40 21.62
N GLY A 7 34.16 -60.61 20.44
CA GLY A 7 34.16 -61.86 19.63
C GLY A 7 32.90 -61.93 18.73
N GLY A 8 32.88 -62.24 17.43
CA GLY A 8 33.86 -62.66 16.42
C GLY A 8 33.12 -63.29 15.21
N GLY A 9 33.70 -63.23 14.00
CA GLY A 9 33.33 -64.02 12.80
C GLY A 9 32.30 -63.36 11.85
N LEU A 10 32.58 -62.82 10.65
CA LEU A 10 33.46 -63.13 9.49
C LEU A 10 32.84 -64.06 8.44
N MET A 11 32.96 -63.61 7.18
CA MET A 11 32.76 -64.26 5.86
C MET A 11 31.36 -64.18 5.22
N ALA A 12 31.12 -63.87 3.93
CA ALA A 12 31.82 -63.36 2.74
C ALA A 12 31.21 -64.07 1.51
N GLY A 13 31.03 -63.35 0.39
CA GLY A 13 30.73 -63.92 -0.94
C GLY A 13 29.28 -63.69 -1.40
N ALA A 14 28.94 -62.62 -2.13
CA ALA A 14 29.23 -62.32 -3.55
C ALA A 14 28.47 -63.22 -4.55
N ALA A 15 27.44 -62.68 -5.20
CA ALA A 15 27.11 -62.93 -6.62
C ALA A 15 26.04 -61.94 -7.09
N ALA A 16 26.42 -61.06 -8.02
CA ALA A 16 25.51 -60.24 -8.80
C ALA A 16 25.06 -61.03 -10.05
N LEU A 17 23.80 -60.88 -10.48
CA LEU A 17 23.44 -60.72 -11.91
C LEU A 17 21.93 -60.46 -12.08
N LEU A 18 21.67 -59.55 -13.00
CA LEU A 18 20.39 -58.95 -13.41
C LEU A 18 19.43 -59.96 -14.05
N LEU A 19 18.13 -59.75 -13.84
CA LEU A 19 17.10 -60.03 -14.85
C LEU A 19 15.91 -59.09 -14.68
N ALA A 20 15.61 -58.39 -15.77
CA ALA A 20 14.45 -57.53 -15.93
C ALA A 20 13.15 -58.37 -15.92
N GLY A 21 12.12 -57.83 -15.26
CA GLY A 21 10.76 -58.35 -15.31
C GLY A 21 9.78 -57.20 -15.43
N CYS A 22 9.29 -56.94 -16.64
CA CYS A 22 8.11 -56.13 -16.90
C CYS A 22 6.89 -56.84 -16.29
N GLY A 23 6.21 -56.20 -15.34
CA GLY A 23 4.90 -56.60 -14.86
C GLY A 23 3.91 -55.47 -15.10
N SER A 24 3.13 -55.57 -16.17
CA SER A 24 1.93 -54.76 -16.38
C SER A 24 0.89 -55.16 -15.34
N PHE A 25 0.59 -54.26 -14.40
CA PHE A 25 -0.63 -54.33 -13.61
C PHE A 25 -1.66 -53.39 -14.21
N ASP A 26 -2.53 -53.99 -15.02
CA ASP A 26 -3.80 -53.41 -15.46
C ASP A 26 -4.74 -53.36 -14.25
N GLY A 27 -4.63 -52.26 -13.49
CA GLY A 27 -5.42 -52.01 -12.29
C GLY A 27 -6.16 -50.71 -12.48
N LYS A 28 -7.33 -50.78 -13.11
CA LYS A 28 -8.28 -49.67 -13.20
C LYS A 28 -8.73 -49.26 -11.80
N ARG A 29 -8.01 -48.31 -11.20
CA ARG A 29 -8.44 -47.56 -10.01
C ARG A 29 -9.04 -46.25 -10.50
N GLU A 30 -10.35 -46.25 -10.71
CA GLU A 30 -11.15 -45.04 -10.76
C GLU A 30 -11.23 -44.48 -9.33
N GLY A 31 -10.63 -43.31 -9.12
CA GLY A 31 -10.64 -42.63 -7.81
C GLY A 31 -9.37 -41.83 -7.52
N GLY A 32 -8.99 -40.91 -8.40
CA GLY A 32 -8.04 -39.86 -8.04
C GLY A 32 -8.73 -38.79 -7.19
N PRO A 33 -8.03 -38.14 -6.24
CA PRO A 33 -8.60 -37.01 -5.52
C PRO A 33 -8.89 -35.90 -6.54
N ASN A 34 -10.14 -35.44 -6.60
CA ASN A 34 -10.49 -34.23 -7.30
C ASN A 34 -9.59 -33.11 -6.79
N ALA A 35 -8.62 -32.71 -7.61
CA ALA A 35 -7.95 -31.44 -7.43
C ALA A 35 -9.04 -30.38 -7.56
N GLY A 36 -9.50 -29.88 -6.41
CA GLY A 36 -10.36 -28.70 -6.38
C GLY A 36 -9.68 -27.56 -7.15
N PRO A 37 -10.47 -26.65 -7.73
CA PRO A 37 -9.91 -25.55 -8.50
C PRO A 37 -8.86 -24.83 -7.67
N THR A 38 -7.65 -24.72 -8.20
CA THR A 38 -6.58 -23.89 -7.65
C THR A 38 -7.19 -22.52 -7.31
N PRO A 39 -7.08 -22.02 -6.06
CA PRO A 39 -7.59 -20.70 -5.76
C PRO A 39 -6.96 -19.71 -6.74
N ALA A 40 -7.80 -18.94 -7.42
CA ALA A 40 -7.34 -17.90 -8.32
C ALA A 40 -6.31 -17.03 -7.58
N PRO A 41 -5.20 -16.61 -8.22
CA PRO A 41 -4.27 -15.71 -7.58
C PRO A 41 -5.05 -14.47 -7.16
N MET A 42 -5.19 -14.28 -5.84
CA MET A 42 -5.81 -13.09 -5.28
C MET A 42 -5.08 -11.91 -5.88
N ALA A 43 -5.80 -10.97 -6.49
CA ALA A 43 -5.20 -9.77 -7.04
C ALA A 43 -4.53 -9.00 -5.90
N VAL A 44 -3.22 -9.16 -5.77
CA VAL A 44 -2.44 -8.52 -4.71
C VAL A 44 -2.23 -7.08 -5.13
N SER A 45 -3.16 -6.20 -4.77
CA SER A 45 -3.05 -4.77 -5.07
C SER A 45 -1.75 -4.20 -4.49
N GLY A 46 -0.94 -3.58 -5.35
CA GLY A 46 0.31 -2.95 -4.94
C GLY A 46 0.12 -1.83 -3.92
N ASP A 47 1.20 -1.30 -3.37
CA ASP A 47 1.14 -0.16 -2.44
C ASP A 47 0.94 1.19 -3.15
N GLY A 48 0.40 1.19 -4.36
CA GLY A 48 0.20 2.39 -5.16
C GLY A 48 -0.97 2.25 -6.14
N PRO A 49 -1.61 3.37 -6.51
CA PRO A 49 -1.50 4.68 -5.87
C PRO A 49 -2.18 4.69 -4.49
N VAL A 50 -1.63 5.45 -3.54
CA VAL A 50 -2.28 5.70 -2.25
C VAL A 50 -3.51 6.57 -2.47
N LYS A 51 -4.68 6.06 -2.09
CA LYS A 51 -6.00 6.69 -2.13
C LYS A 51 -6.26 7.39 -0.80
N ILE A 52 -6.31 8.72 -0.80
CA ILE A 52 -6.84 9.48 0.33
C ILE A 52 -8.37 9.38 0.27
N GLY A 53 -8.95 9.78 -0.87
CA GLY A 53 -10.40 9.79 -1.10
C GLY A 53 -11.01 11.15 -0.73
N GLU A 54 -12.19 11.43 -1.28
CA GLU A 54 -12.96 12.63 -0.96
C GLU A 54 -13.63 12.49 0.42
N PRO A 55 -14.01 13.60 1.07
CA PRO A 55 -14.86 13.54 2.24
C PRO A 55 -16.16 12.79 1.94
N TYR A 56 -16.62 11.96 2.88
CA TYR A 56 -17.84 11.18 2.72
C TYR A 56 -18.67 11.21 4.01
N THR A 57 -19.98 11.10 3.88
CA THR A 57 -20.92 11.19 5.01
C THR A 57 -21.62 9.85 5.20
N VAL A 58 -21.64 9.35 6.45
CA VAL A 58 -22.38 8.14 6.84
C VAL A 58 -23.20 8.48 8.08
N ALA A 59 -24.52 8.20 8.03
CA ALA A 59 -25.45 8.47 9.14
C ALA A 59 -25.34 9.91 9.71
N GLY A 60 -25.13 10.91 8.85
CA GLY A 60 -25.01 12.32 9.22
C GLY A 60 -23.63 12.73 9.79
N VAL A 61 -22.67 11.80 9.90
CA VAL A 61 -21.29 12.10 10.30
C VAL A 61 -20.41 12.19 9.07
N THR A 62 -19.75 13.33 8.87
CA THR A 62 -18.79 13.54 7.78
C THR A 62 -17.39 13.12 8.20
N TYR A 63 -16.80 12.22 7.42
CA TYR A 63 -15.43 11.77 7.55
C TYR A 63 -14.59 12.40 6.44
N THR A 64 -13.45 12.98 6.80
CA THR A 64 -12.51 13.58 5.86
C THR A 64 -11.22 12.78 5.88
N PRO A 65 -11.00 11.88 4.90
CA PRO A 65 -9.72 11.21 4.77
C PRO A 65 -8.57 12.19 4.60
N ALA A 66 -7.44 11.91 5.25
CA ALA A 66 -6.28 12.78 5.22
C ALA A 66 -4.98 11.99 5.39
N ASP A 67 -3.92 12.46 4.73
CA ASP A 67 -2.57 11.90 4.84
C ASP A 67 -1.82 12.49 6.05
N VAL A 68 -2.29 12.15 7.26
CA VAL A 68 -1.63 12.56 8.51
C VAL A 68 -0.44 11.64 8.77
N THR A 69 0.77 12.15 8.55
CA THR A 69 2.01 11.34 8.57
C THR A 69 2.35 10.85 9.98
N ASP A 70 2.04 11.66 11.00
CA ASP A 70 2.29 11.44 12.43
C ASP A 70 1.04 10.98 13.19
N TYR A 71 0.08 10.36 12.50
CA TYR A 71 -1.16 9.88 13.09
C TYR A 71 -0.88 8.95 14.29
N ASP A 72 -1.41 9.31 15.46
CA ASP A 72 -1.23 8.59 16.71
C ASP A 72 -2.42 8.82 17.67
N GLU A 73 -3.38 7.90 17.60
CA GLU A 73 -4.62 8.00 18.36
C GLU A 73 -4.86 6.80 19.26
N VAL A 74 -5.59 7.04 20.34
CA VAL A 74 -6.14 6.00 21.21
C VAL A 74 -7.65 5.91 20.99
N GLY A 75 -8.20 4.71 21.16
CA GLY A 75 -9.62 4.46 21.00
C GLY A 75 -9.93 2.99 21.15
N TYR A 76 -11.10 2.56 20.68
CA TYR A 76 -11.51 1.16 20.72
C TYR A 76 -11.37 0.50 19.35
N ALA A 77 -10.78 -0.69 19.34
CA ALA A 77 -10.83 -1.61 18.22
C ALA A 77 -12.05 -2.52 18.33
N SER A 78 -12.66 -2.83 17.20
CA SER A 78 -13.44 -4.06 17.05
C SER A 78 -12.88 -4.91 15.91
N TRP A 79 -13.54 -6.01 15.57
CA TRP A 79 -13.09 -6.85 14.48
C TRP A 79 -14.27 -7.42 13.67
N TYR A 80 -13.99 -7.76 12.41
CA TYR A 80 -14.93 -8.36 11.46
C TYR A 80 -14.28 -9.55 10.76
N GLY A 81 -15.11 -10.47 10.28
CA GLY A 81 -14.64 -11.77 9.83
C GLY A 81 -15.40 -12.32 8.62
N GLU A 82 -15.85 -13.56 8.77
CA GLU A 82 -16.39 -14.38 7.68
C GLU A 82 -17.57 -13.73 6.93
N GLU A 83 -18.33 -12.86 7.59
CA GLU A 83 -19.46 -12.12 7.00
C GLU A 83 -19.05 -11.19 5.85
N ARG A 84 -17.77 -10.80 5.78
CA ARG A 84 -17.20 -9.98 4.71
C ARG A 84 -16.29 -10.77 3.77
N ALA A 85 -16.06 -12.07 4.01
CA ALA A 85 -15.12 -12.89 3.24
C ALA A 85 -15.37 -12.79 1.73
N GLY A 86 -14.30 -12.59 0.96
CA GLY A 86 -14.37 -12.53 -0.51
C GLY A 86 -14.92 -11.22 -1.09
N ARG A 87 -15.45 -10.31 -0.27
CA ARG A 87 -15.93 -9.00 -0.75
C ARG A 87 -14.75 -8.07 -1.04
N ALA A 88 -14.95 -7.12 -1.96
CA ALA A 88 -13.98 -6.06 -2.21
C ALA A 88 -13.91 -5.09 -1.01
N THR A 89 -12.70 -4.70 -0.63
CA THR A 89 -12.45 -3.58 0.30
C THR A 89 -12.51 -2.24 -0.44
N ALA A 90 -12.49 -1.13 0.28
CA ALA A 90 -12.37 0.21 -0.30
C ALA A 90 -11.04 0.43 -1.06
N ASN A 91 -10.05 -0.44 -0.89
CA ASN A 91 -8.83 -0.44 -1.71
C ASN A 91 -8.90 -1.36 -2.93
N ASP A 92 -10.07 -1.93 -3.23
CA ASP A 92 -10.29 -2.93 -4.30
C ASP A 92 -9.54 -4.26 -4.08
N GLU A 93 -9.13 -4.55 -2.84
CA GLU A 93 -8.55 -5.85 -2.47
C GLU A 93 -9.66 -6.82 -2.10
N THR A 94 -9.49 -8.12 -2.38
CA THR A 94 -10.40 -9.15 -1.86
C THR A 94 -10.16 -9.32 -0.36
N PHE A 95 -11.20 -9.10 0.44
CA PHE A 95 -11.11 -9.28 1.88
C PHE A 95 -10.90 -10.75 2.26
N ASN A 96 -9.86 -10.99 3.05
CA ASN A 96 -9.54 -12.28 3.65
C ASN A 96 -9.61 -12.14 5.18
N PRO A 97 -10.55 -12.82 5.87
CA PRO A 97 -10.66 -12.78 7.32
C PRO A 97 -9.38 -13.19 8.06
N GLY A 98 -8.61 -14.12 7.50
CA GLY A 98 -7.36 -14.62 8.10
C GLY A 98 -6.12 -13.76 7.80
N ALA A 99 -6.25 -12.70 7.00
CA ALA A 99 -5.14 -11.78 6.75
C ALA A 99 -4.87 -10.87 7.95
N VAL A 100 -3.70 -10.23 8.00
CA VAL A 100 -3.40 -9.16 8.97
C VAL A 100 -3.71 -7.78 8.35
N SER A 101 -5.00 -7.46 8.31
CA SER A 101 -5.52 -6.20 7.75
C SER A 101 -6.52 -5.49 8.67
N ALA A 102 -6.86 -4.25 8.34
CA ALA A 102 -7.82 -3.43 9.06
C ALA A 102 -8.56 -2.42 8.17
N ALA A 103 -9.70 -1.96 8.68
CA ALA A 103 -10.43 -0.80 8.19
C ALA A 103 -10.18 0.41 9.09
N HIS A 104 -9.99 1.59 8.48
CA HIS A 104 -9.91 2.86 9.20
C HIS A 104 -10.76 3.95 8.54
N LYS A 105 -11.33 4.85 9.36
CA LYS A 105 -12.21 5.95 8.93
C LYS A 105 -11.52 6.88 7.92
N THR A 106 -10.34 7.39 8.25
CA THR A 106 -9.75 8.53 7.53
C THR A 106 -8.31 8.34 7.06
N LEU A 107 -7.69 7.20 7.33
CA LEU A 107 -6.30 6.98 6.93
C LEU A 107 -6.20 6.69 5.42
N PRO A 108 -5.11 7.06 4.75
CA PRO A 108 -4.94 6.75 3.33
C PRO A 108 -4.93 5.22 3.10
N LEU A 109 -5.38 4.78 1.93
CA LEU A 109 -5.39 3.37 1.53
C LEU A 109 -4.44 3.10 0.35
N PRO A 110 -3.59 2.08 0.40
CA PRO A 110 -3.23 1.38 1.61
C PRO A 110 -2.39 2.27 2.53
N SER A 111 -2.43 1.99 3.83
CA SER A 111 -1.43 2.48 4.79
C SER A 111 -1.07 1.38 5.78
N TYR A 112 -0.06 1.64 6.61
CA TYR A 112 0.41 0.69 7.61
C TYR A 112 0.37 1.35 8.98
N VAL A 113 -0.10 0.60 9.97
CA VAL A 113 -0.23 1.07 11.34
C VAL A 113 0.32 0.04 12.31
N GLU A 114 0.94 0.51 13.38
CA GLU A 114 1.14 -0.29 14.57
C GLU A 114 -0.08 -0.15 15.47
N VAL A 115 -0.65 -1.30 15.84
CA VAL A 115 -1.80 -1.39 16.74
C VAL A 115 -1.31 -1.98 18.04
N THR A 116 -1.44 -1.24 19.13
CA THR A 116 -1.04 -1.67 20.48
C THR A 116 -2.28 -1.90 21.32
N ALA A 117 -2.44 -3.11 21.86
CA ALA A 117 -3.46 -3.42 22.84
C ALA A 117 -3.07 -2.80 24.19
N LEU A 118 -3.92 -1.93 24.74
CA LEU A 118 -3.58 -1.16 25.94
C LEU A 118 -3.66 -1.98 27.23
N ASP A 119 -4.31 -3.13 27.22
CA ASP A 119 -4.41 -4.06 28.35
C ASP A 119 -3.12 -4.88 28.52
N THR A 120 -2.60 -5.45 27.43
CA THR A 120 -1.45 -6.38 27.42
C THR A 120 -0.14 -5.74 26.98
N GLY A 121 -0.19 -4.59 26.29
CA GLY A 121 0.97 -3.98 25.65
C GLY A 121 1.44 -4.67 24.37
N ARG A 122 0.75 -5.72 23.91
CA ARG A 122 1.03 -6.38 22.63
C ARG A 122 0.88 -5.40 21.48
N THR A 123 1.84 -5.41 20.56
CA THR A 123 1.86 -4.51 19.40
C THR A 123 2.10 -5.28 18.12
N ILE A 124 1.18 -5.13 17.16
CA ILE A 124 1.26 -5.75 15.83
C ILE A 124 1.31 -4.69 14.74
N LEU A 125 1.86 -5.04 13.58
CA LEU A 125 1.83 -4.22 12.37
C LEU A 125 0.69 -4.68 11.47
N VAL A 126 -0.15 -3.74 11.02
CA VAL A 126 -1.37 -4.03 10.26
C VAL A 126 -1.44 -3.20 8.99
N ARG A 127 -1.90 -3.81 7.89
CA ARG A 127 -2.24 -3.11 6.65
C ARG A 127 -3.65 -2.54 6.74
N VAL A 128 -3.80 -1.23 6.59
CA VAL A 128 -5.11 -0.59 6.43
C VAL A 128 -5.46 -0.58 4.94
N ASN A 129 -6.50 -1.34 4.56
CA ASN A 129 -6.94 -1.48 3.17
C ASN A 129 -8.46 -1.31 3.00
N ASP A 130 -9.19 -0.96 4.05
CA ASP A 130 -10.63 -0.74 3.98
C ASP A 130 -11.07 0.53 4.76
N ARG A 131 -12.33 0.94 4.56
CA ARG A 131 -12.99 2.07 5.26
C ARG A 131 -13.92 1.56 6.36
N GLY A 132 -14.01 2.33 7.44
CA GLY A 132 -14.80 1.98 8.64
C GLY A 132 -13.89 1.85 9.87
N PRO A 133 -14.44 1.52 11.05
CA PRO A 133 -15.85 1.38 11.39
C PRO A 133 -16.62 2.69 11.22
N MET A 134 -17.92 2.62 10.91
CA MET A 134 -18.80 3.81 10.93
C MET A 134 -19.70 3.87 12.18
N ALA A 135 -19.64 2.82 13.01
CA ALA A 135 -20.50 2.67 14.17
C ALA A 135 -19.81 3.17 15.43
N GLY A 136 -20.37 4.24 16.00
CA GLY A 136 -19.95 4.83 17.25
C GLY A 136 -18.55 5.44 17.22
N ASP A 137 -17.86 5.33 18.34
CA ASP A 137 -16.53 5.88 18.62
C ASP A 137 -15.39 4.89 18.34
N ARG A 138 -15.68 3.74 17.72
CA ARG A 138 -14.65 2.78 17.32
C ARG A 138 -13.63 3.46 16.40
N LEU A 139 -12.35 3.24 16.72
CA LEU A 139 -11.22 3.84 16.03
C LEU A 139 -10.83 3.03 14.80
N ILE A 140 -10.79 1.70 14.95
CA ILE A 140 -10.28 0.78 13.94
C ILE A 140 -11.06 -0.54 14.00
N ASP A 141 -11.25 -1.16 12.84
CA ASP A 141 -11.84 -2.49 12.72
C ASP A 141 -10.79 -3.44 12.17
N LEU A 142 -10.44 -4.45 12.96
CA LEU A 142 -9.43 -5.44 12.60
C LEU A 142 -10.07 -6.61 11.84
N SER A 143 -9.32 -7.23 10.95
CA SER A 143 -9.62 -8.59 10.48
C SER A 143 -9.52 -9.60 11.63
N ARG A 144 -10.18 -10.75 11.50
CA ARG A 144 -10.05 -11.86 12.46
C ARG A 144 -8.57 -12.25 12.68
N GLY A 145 -7.77 -12.39 11.64
CA GLY A 145 -6.34 -12.71 11.73
C GLY A 145 -5.54 -11.65 12.51
N ALA A 146 -5.82 -10.36 12.30
CA ALA A 146 -5.19 -9.29 13.08
C ALA A 146 -5.66 -9.28 14.55
N ALA A 147 -6.94 -9.55 14.82
CA ALA A 147 -7.48 -9.64 16.17
C ALA A 147 -6.87 -10.81 16.96
N GLU A 148 -6.77 -12.00 16.34
CA GLU A 148 -6.11 -13.18 16.90
C GLU A 148 -4.63 -12.88 17.23
N GLN A 149 -3.90 -12.25 16.31
CA GLN A 149 -2.49 -11.90 16.53
C GLN A 149 -2.32 -10.87 17.67
N LEU A 150 -3.23 -9.89 17.77
CA LEU A 150 -3.21 -8.89 18.82
C LEU A 150 -3.64 -9.46 20.19
N GLY A 151 -4.38 -10.57 20.20
CA GLY A 151 -4.90 -11.22 21.40
C GLY A 151 -6.29 -10.73 21.83
N ILE A 152 -7.13 -10.29 20.88
CA ILE A 152 -8.52 -9.90 21.16
C ILE A 152 -9.42 -11.14 21.09
N SER A 153 -10.20 -11.38 22.14
CA SER A 153 -11.17 -12.49 22.22
C SER A 153 -12.33 -12.36 21.23
N GLU A 154 -12.96 -13.48 20.88
CA GLU A 154 -14.14 -13.49 20.02
C GLU A 154 -15.28 -12.63 20.60
N GLY A 155 -15.89 -11.78 19.75
CA GLY A 155 -16.96 -10.85 20.16
C GLY A 155 -16.49 -9.66 21.00
N GLY A 156 -15.19 -9.52 21.26
CA GLY A 156 -14.62 -8.47 22.10
C GLY A 156 -14.29 -7.18 21.36
N THR A 157 -14.39 -6.07 22.09
CA THR A 157 -13.71 -4.81 21.76
C THR A 157 -12.43 -4.69 22.59
N ALA A 158 -11.44 -3.96 22.09
CA ALA A 158 -10.18 -3.75 22.82
C ALA A 158 -9.80 -2.27 22.83
N ALA A 159 -9.31 -1.78 23.97
CA ALA A 159 -8.67 -0.48 24.05
C ALA A 159 -7.33 -0.54 23.31
N VAL A 160 -7.14 0.31 22.29
CA VAL A 160 -5.94 0.30 21.45
C VAL A 160 -5.33 1.67 21.26
N ARG A 161 -4.04 1.69 20.93
CA ARG A 161 -3.37 2.81 20.25
C ARG A 161 -3.12 2.42 18.80
N VAL A 162 -3.43 3.32 17.87
CA VAL A 162 -3.16 3.20 16.43
C VAL A 162 -2.15 4.27 16.05
N ARG A 163 -0.95 3.84 15.68
CA ARG A 163 0.11 4.73 15.18
C ARG A 163 0.42 4.41 13.73
N ARG A 164 0.39 5.41 12.86
CA ARG A 164 0.81 5.22 11.47
C ARG A 164 2.31 5.06 11.36
N THR A 165 2.74 4.12 10.53
CA THR A 165 4.16 3.78 10.33
C THR A 165 4.48 3.56 8.85
N TYR A 166 5.78 3.53 8.55
CA TYR A 166 6.31 3.28 7.21
C TYR A 166 7.29 2.10 7.29
N PRO A 167 6.77 0.86 7.43
CA PRO A 167 7.61 -0.33 7.59
C PRO A 167 8.45 -0.60 6.33
N PRO A 168 9.59 -1.32 6.47
CA PRO A 168 10.43 -1.71 5.34
C PRO A 168 9.68 -2.57 4.32
N MET A 169 10.18 -2.58 3.08
CA MET A 169 9.54 -3.24 1.94
C MET A 169 9.24 -4.73 2.16
N ALA A 170 10.08 -5.41 2.95
CA ALA A 170 9.90 -6.83 3.29
C ALA A 170 8.60 -7.05 4.09
N GLU A 171 8.41 -6.30 5.16
CA GLU A 171 7.21 -6.39 6.02
C GLU A 171 5.95 -5.97 5.27
N ARG A 172 6.06 -4.91 4.44
CA ARG A 172 4.97 -4.48 3.55
C ARG A 172 4.54 -5.61 2.61
N THR A 173 5.49 -6.30 2.02
CA THR A 173 5.21 -7.43 1.12
C THR A 173 4.53 -8.58 1.85
N GLN A 174 4.98 -8.89 3.08
CA GLN A 174 4.38 -9.93 3.91
C GLN A 174 2.91 -9.62 4.24
N LEU A 175 2.62 -8.41 4.72
CA LEU A 175 1.25 -7.98 5.01
C LEU A 175 0.36 -7.91 3.77
N ARG A 176 0.92 -7.56 2.62
CA ARG A 176 0.18 -7.54 1.34
C ARG A 176 -0.27 -8.94 0.91
N SER A 177 0.52 -9.96 1.25
CA SER A 177 0.15 -11.37 1.08
C SER A 177 -0.78 -11.89 2.20
N GLY A 178 -1.20 -11.02 3.12
CA GLY A 178 -2.03 -11.36 4.28
C GLY A 178 -1.28 -12.00 5.44
N ASN A 179 0.04 -12.19 5.34
CA ASN A 179 0.81 -12.90 6.36
C ASN A 179 1.16 -11.98 7.54
N PRO A 180 1.17 -12.51 8.78
CA PRO A 180 1.61 -11.75 9.95
C PRO A 180 3.10 -11.44 9.88
N VAL A 181 3.47 -10.25 10.34
CA VAL A 181 4.87 -9.83 10.57
C VAL A 181 5.24 -10.14 12.02
N PRO A 182 6.53 -10.38 12.36
CA PRO A 182 6.94 -10.56 13.74
C PRO A 182 6.41 -9.46 14.68
N GLU A 183 5.95 -9.87 15.86
CA GLU A 183 5.44 -8.95 16.88
C GLU A 183 6.50 -7.91 17.24
N ARG A 184 6.04 -6.67 17.51
CA ARG A 184 6.91 -5.63 18.04
C ARG A 184 7.17 -5.86 19.52
N ILE A 185 8.23 -5.25 20.03
CA ILE A 185 8.51 -5.23 21.48
C ILE A 185 7.28 -4.67 22.19
N ALA A 186 6.84 -5.37 23.24
CA ALA A 186 5.69 -4.95 24.03
C ALA A 186 5.90 -3.54 24.59
N THR A 187 4.82 -2.76 24.60
CA THR A 187 4.84 -1.39 25.09
C THR A 187 5.06 -1.39 26.61
N PRO A 188 6.03 -0.62 27.15
CA PRO A 188 6.30 -0.57 28.59
C PRO A 188 5.10 -0.06 29.41
N ASP A 189 4.94 -0.57 30.63
CA ASP A 189 3.81 -0.25 31.53
C ASP A 189 3.66 1.25 31.83
N SER A 190 4.77 1.98 31.89
CA SER A 190 4.76 3.43 32.09
C SER A 190 4.05 4.16 30.95
N LEU A 191 4.29 3.74 29.71
CA LEU A 191 3.63 4.30 28.53
C LEU A 191 2.17 3.83 28.45
N LEU A 192 1.88 2.56 28.77
CA LEU A 192 0.51 2.06 28.81
C LEU A 192 -0.36 2.85 29.79
N SER A 193 0.20 3.22 30.94
CA SER A 193 -0.49 4.02 31.96
C SER A 193 -0.90 5.40 31.42
N ILE A 194 -0.01 6.06 30.67
CA ILE A 194 -0.30 7.33 30.00
C ILE A 194 -1.38 7.17 28.93
N LEU A 195 -1.27 6.13 28.10
CA LEU A 195 -2.23 5.86 27.01
C LEU A 195 -3.63 5.53 27.53
N ARG A 196 -3.73 4.73 28.61
CA ARG A 196 -5.00 4.43 29.28
C ARG A 196 -5.64 5.70 29.85
N ASN A 197 -4.84 6.61 30.42
CA ASN A 197 -5.34 7.89 30.90
C ASN A 197 -5.80 8.80 29.75
N LYS A 198 -5.07 8.84 28.62
CA LYS A 198 -5.50 9.53 27.40
C LYS A 198 -6.86 8.99 26.89
N LEU A 199 -7.04 7.67 26.89
CA LEU A 199 -8.30 7.04 26.49
C LEU A 199 -9.46 7.39 27.42
N LYS A 200 -9.24 7.40 28.74
CA LYS A 200 -10.27 7.78 29.73
C LYS A 200 -10.71 9.25 29.61
N ALA A 201 -9.83 10.12 29.12
CA ALA A 201 -10.13 11.52 28.89
C ALA A 201 -10.90 11.78 27.58
N GLN A 202 -10.99 10.78 26.69
CA GLN A 202 -11.84 10.88 25.50
C GLN A 202 -13.33 10.72 25.89
N PRO A 203 -14.24 11.38 25.16
CA PRO A 203 -15.67 11.18 25.37
C PRO A 203 -16.03 9.69 25.23
N ALA A 204 -16.70 9.12 26.23
CA ALA A 204 -17.04 7.70 26.26
C ALA A 204 -17.94 7.27 25.08
N PRO A 205 -17.83 6.00 24.63
CA PRO A 205 -18.73 5.42 23.63
C PRO A 205 -20.19 5.65 24.00
N LYS A 206 -20.98 6.21 23.08
CA LYS A 206 -22.42 5.92 23.09
C LYS A 206 -22.54 4.48 22.60
N THR A 207 -22.90 3.56 23.49
CA THR A 207 -23.10 2.14 23.18
C THR A 207 -24.05 2.01 21.99
N ALA A 208 -23.51 1.79 20.81
CA ALA A 208 -24.30 1.45 19.63
C ALA A 208 -24.48 -0.06 19.64
N VAL A 209 -25.72 -0.50 19.87
CA VAL A 209 -26.18 -1.87 19.64
C VAL A 209 -25.71 -2.33 18.27
N ALA A 210 -25.20 -3.56 18.19
CA ALA A 210 -24.78 -4.19 16.96
C ALA A 210 -25.86 -4.03 15.88
N THR A 211 -25.55 -3.23 14.85
CA THR A 211 -26.30 -3.22 13.60
C THR A 211 -25.41 -3.70 12.48
N GLU A 212 -26.02 -4.59 11.70
CA GLU A 212 -25.54 -5.34 10.55
C GLU A 212 -24.92 -4.43 9.45
N PRO A 213 -24.00 -4.95 8.61
CA PRO A 213 -22.97 -4.16 7.93
C PRO A 213 -23.48 -3.31 6.77
N ALA A 214 -22.97 -2.08 6.67
CA ALA A 214 -23.12 -1.27 5.47
C ALA A 214 -22.43 -1.93 4.26
N ALA A 215 -23.19 -2.08 3.18
CA ALA A 215 -22.72 -2.51 1.87
C ALA A 215 -21.65 -1.55 1.29
N PRO A 216 -20.78 -2.02 0.39
CA PRO A 216 -19.76 -1.17 -0.22
C PRO A 216 -20.44 -0.10 -1.08
N ILE A 217 -20.20 1.17 -0.74
CA ILE A 217 -20.44 2.28 -1.65
C ILE A 217 -19.35 2.26 -2.72
N ALA A 218 -19.72 1.75 -3.90
CA ALA A 218 -18.94 1.94 -5.11
C ALA A 218 -18.88 3.45 -5.42
N SER A 219 -17.66 3.94 -5.67
CA SER A 219 -17.47 5.26 -6.28
C SER A 219 -18.20 5.27 -7.62
N GLY A 220 -19.14 6.21 -7.80
CA GLY A 220 -20.15 6.17 -8.84
C GLY A 220 -19.62 6.00 -10.27
N ASN A 221 -20.25 5.10 -11.02
CA ASN A 221 -20.20 5.08 -12.48
C ASN A 221 -21.11 6.19 -13.02
N ALA A 222 -20.53 7.27 -13.53
CA ALA A 222 -21.25 8.18 -14.41
C ALA A 222 -21.38 7.56 -15.81
N LYS A 223 -22.62 7.43 -16.30
CA LYS A 223 -22.91 7.29 -17.74
C LYS A 223 -23.79 8.48 -18.16
N PRO A 224 -23.55 9.06 -19.35
CA PRO A 224 -24.07 10.37 -19.72
C PRO A 224 -25.43 10.28 -20.42
N GLY A 225 -26.20 11.37 -20.29
CA GLY A 225 -27.30 11.68 -21.19
C GLY A 225 -28.67 11.58 -20.55
N ASP A 226 -29.15 12.74 -20.12
CA ASP A 226 -30.45 13.32 -20.44
C ASP A 226 -30.97 14.02 -19.18
N ASP A 227 -30.79 15.34 -19.12
CA ASP A 227 -31.92 16.16 -18.74
C ASP A 227 -31.81 17.57 -19.28
N ARG A 228 -32.91 17.93 -19.92
CA ARG A 228 -33.19 19.18 -20.61
C ARG A 228 -33.26 20.31 -19.60
N LEU A 229 -32.42 21.33 -19.78
CA LEU A 229 -32.73 22.68 -19.30
C LEU A 229 -32.66 23.65 -20.48
N VAL A 230 -33.86 24.08 -20.84
CA VAL A 230 -34.19 25.11 -21.82
C VAL A 230 -33.68 26.46 -21.31
N ILE A 231 -32.85 27.15 -22.10
CA ILE A 231 -32.69 28.60 -22.02
C ILE A 231 -32.81 29.15 -23.44
N GLU A 232 -33.70 30.13 -23.57
CA GLU A 232 -34.10 30.79 -24.80
C GLU A 232 -32.98 31.62 -25.46
N LYS A 233 -33.31 32.04 -26.68
CA LYS A 233 -32.48 32.32 -27.84
C LYS A 233 -32.27 33.82 -28.07
N ALA A 234 -31.05 34.20 -28.44
CA ALA A 234 -30.73 35.37 -29.27
C ALA A 234 -29.37 35.07 -29.94
N GLY A 235 -29.09 35.20 -31.23
CA GLY A 235 -29.80 35.61 -32.43
C GLY A 235 -28.72 35.81 -33.51
N ALA A 236 -28.93 35.26 -34.73
CA ALA A 236 -28.22 35.55 -36.01
C ALA A 236 -26.69 35.26 -36.07
N LYS A 237 -26.06 34.73 -37.12
CA LYS A 237 -26.37 34.52 -38.56
C LYS A 237 -25.38 33.48 -39.14
N LYS A 238 -25.86 32.69 -40.11
CA LYS A 238 -25.09 31.80 -41.03
C LYS A 238 -24.33 32.65 -42.08
N PRO A 239 -23.32 32.12 -42.79
CA PRO A 239 -23.64 31.45 -44.07
C PRO A 239 -22.80 30.19 -44.38
N GLU A 240 -23.44 29.31 -45.14
CA GLU A 240 -22.89 28.15 -45.86
C GLU A 240 -22.04 28.57 -47.06
N SER A 241 -21.03 27.77 -47.43
CA SER A 241 -20.96 27.11 -48.75
C SER A 241 -19.77 26.14 -48.87
N LYS A 242 -20.08 24.99 -49.49
CA LYS A 242 -19.32 23.78 -49.89
C LYS A 242 -18.44 24.08 -51.16
N PRO A 243 -17.74 23.14 -51.85
CA PRO A 243 -17.15 21.81 -51.54
C PRO A 243 -15.64 21.67 -51.91
N ALA A 244 -15.08 20.50 -51.56
CA ALA A 244 -13.73 19.96 -51.82
C ALA A 244 -13.29 19.83 -53.31
N PRO A 245 -12.00 19.51 -53.58
CA PRO A 245 -11.69 18.11 -53.89
C PRO A 245 -10.34 17.57 -53.34
N LYS A 246 -10.25 16.24 -53.31
CA LYS A 246 -9.10 15.36 -52.99
C LYS A 246 -8.35 15.02 -54.29
N PRO A 247 -7.04 14.72 -54.26
CA PRO A 247 -6.57 13.37 -54.64
C PRO A 247 -5.47 12.84 -53.69
N ALA A 248 -5.52 11.57 -53.25
CA ALA A 248 -4.69 10.43 -53.72
C ALA A 248 -3.21 10.53 -53.28
N ALA A 249 -2.45 9.51 -52.87
CA ALA A 249 -2.62 8.11 -52.53
C ALA A 249 -1.38 7.73 -51.66
N ALA A 250 -1.37 6.49 -51.16
CA ALA A 250 -0.49 5.92 -50.15
C ALA A 250 1.02 5.85 -50.47
N THR A 251 1.85 5.83 -49.41
CA THR A 251 2.99 4.90 -49.32
C THR A 251 3.41 4.63 -47.86
N LYS A 252 3.59 3.34 -47.51
CA LYS A 252 4.33 2.83 -46.33
C LYS A 252 5.85 3.06 -46.59
N VAL A 253 6.80 3.11 -45.64
CA VAL A 253 7.41 2.00 -44.88
C VAL A 253 8.50 2.57 -43.91
N ALA A 254 8.39 2.26 -42.60
CA ALA A 254 9.40 1.81 -41.60
C ALA A 254 10.74 2.63 -41.33
N PRO A 255 11.58 2.26 -40.33
CA PRO A 255 11.88 3.10 -39.16
C PRO A 255 13.36 3.54 -39.04
N ALA A 256 13.64 4.68 -38.39
CA ALA A 256 15.00 5.14 -38.10
C ALA A 256 15.35 5.06 -36.59
N LYS A 257 16.46 4.37 -36.31
CA LYS A 257 17.13 4.15 -35.00
C LYS A 257 17.97 5.40 -34.60
N PRO A 258 18.28 5.62 -33.31
CA PRO A 258 18.45 6.96 -32.73
C PRO A 258 19.89 7.47 -32.65
N ALA A 259 20.04 8.79 -32.57
CA ALA A 259 21.26 9.53 -32.27
C ALA A 259 20.93 10.75 -31.35
N PRO A 260 21.91 11.45 -30.76
CA PRO A 260 22.31 11.29 -29.36
C PRO A 260 21.94 12.49 -28.46
N ALA A 261 22.11 12.28 -27.15
CA ALA A 261 21.86 13.17 -26.02
C ALA A 261 22.04 14.68 -26.27
N SER A 262 20.92 15.40 -26.24
CA SER A 262 20.89 16.85 -26.02
C SER A 262 20.70 17.16 -24.53
N LYS A 263 21.61 17.97 -24.00
CA LYS A 263 21.61 18.56 -22.66
C LYS A 263 20.39 19.50 -22.54
N PRO A 264 19.44 19.33 -21.61
CA PRO A 264 18.30 20.23 -21.55
C PRO A 264 18.71 21.58 -20.96
N ALA A 265 18.55 22.61 -21.77
CA ALA A 265 18.61 24.02 -21.39
C ALA A 265 17.52 24.34 -20.36
N ALA A 266 17.84 25.25 -19.44
CA ALA A 266 16.90 25.80 -18.46
C ALA A 266 15.67 26.35 -19.19
N THR A 267 14.54 25.69 -18.99
CA THR A 267 13.24 26.10 -19.49
C THR A 267 12.36 26.32 -18.27
N ASP A 268 11.48 27.33 -18.30
CA ASP A 268 10.55 27.73 -17.23
C ASP A 268 9.63 26.57 -16.81
N GLY A 269 10.18 25.69 -15.98
CA GLY A 269 9.56 24.47 -15.53
C GLY A 269 9.14 24.60 -14.08
N SER A 270 7.86 24.34 -13.80
CA SER A 270 7.31 24.42 -12.44
C SER A 270 7.82 23.33 -11.50
N TYR A 271 8.70 22.43 -11.94
CA TYR A 271 9.23 21.33 -11.13
C TYR A 271 10.74 21.49 -10.93
N ALA A 272 11.22 21.37 -9.69
CA ALA A 272 12.63 21.31 -9.35
C ALA A 272 12.87 20.09 -8.47
N VAL A 273 14.06 19.50 -8.50
CA VAL A 273 14.41 18.44 -7.54
C VAL A 273 15.30 19.02 -6.47
N GLN A 274 14.82 19.09 -5.24
CA GLN A 274 15.66 19.47 -4.10
C GLN A 274 16.49 18.26 -3.68
N VAL A 275 17.81 18.38 -3.79
CA VAL A 275 18.77 17.30 -3.50
C VAL A 275 19.08 17.24 -2.00
N GLY A 276 19.13 18.39 -1.33
CA GLY A 276 19.36 18.47 0.10
C GLY A 276 19.52 19.90 0.60
N ALA A 277 19.51 20.06 1.92
CA ALA A 277 19.85 21.32 2.61
C ALA A 277 21.08 21.08 3.48
N PHE A 278 22.11 21.92 3.29
CA PHE A 278 23.40 21.78 3.97
C PHE A 278 23.64 23.00 4.87
N SER A 279 24.24 22.79 6.04
CA SER A 279 24.66 23.88 6.94
C SER A 279 25.92 24.61 6.46
N SER A 280 26.71 23.97 5.58
CA SER A 280 27.95 24.52 5.01
C SER A 280 27.82 24.78 3.51
N GLU A 281 28.25 25.97 3.08
CA GLU A 281 28.27 26.39 1.68
C GLU A 281 29.16 25.50 0.81
N ALA A 282 30.33 25.11 1.35
CA ALA A 282 31.28 24.25 0.65
C ALA A 282 30.67 22.88 0.33
N ASN A 283 29.96 22.29 1.30
CA ASN A 283 29.28 20.99 1.12
C ASN A 283 28.12 21.12 0.13
N ALA A 284 27.37 22.22 0.19
CA ALA A 284 26.29 22.49 -0.76
C ALA A 284 26.82 22.64 -2.19
N ASN A 285 27.93 23.34 -2.38
CA ASN A 285 28.55 23.53 -3.69
C ASN A 285 29.15 22.23 -4.25
N ALA A 286 29.78 21.41 -3.39
CA ALA A 286 30.24 20.08 -3.78
C ALA A 286 29.08 19.18 -4.23
N ALA A 287 27.98 19.18 -3.47
CA ALA A 287 26.78 18.43 -3.83
C ALA A 287 26.17 18.95 -5.14
N ALA A 288 26.06 20.27 -5.33
CA ALA A 288 25.56 20.89 -6.56
C ALA A 288 26.38 20.51 -7.79
N LYS A 289 27.72 20.54 -7.70
CA LYS A 289 28.60 20.09 -8.79
C LYS A 289 28.41 18.62 -9.12
N SER A 290 28.22 17.77 -8.12
CA SER A 290 28.05 16.33 -8.32
C SER A 290 26.76 15.97 -9.06
N VAL A 291 25.69 16.76 -8.87
CA VAL A 291 24.36 16.51 -9.44
C VAL A 291 24.00 17.41 -10.63
N GLY A 292 24.83 18.42 -10.93
CA GLY A 292 24.51 19.44 -11.93
C GLY A 292 23.40 20.39 -11.47
N GLY A 293 23.35 20.68 -10.18
CA GLY A 293 22.36 21.56 -9.56
C GLY A 293 22.87 22.96 -9.26
N SER A 294 21.97 23.83 -8.80
CA SER A 294 22.25 25.16 -8.28
C SER A 294 22.09 25.20 -6.75
N VAL A 295 22.86 26.06 -6.09
CA VAL A 295 22.76 26.29 -4.65
C VAL A 295 22.03 27.59 -4.40
N ARG A 296 21.08 27.61 -3.46
CA ARG A 296 20.42 28.83 -2.98
C ARG A 296 20.46 28.89 -1.45
N LYS A 297 20.87 30.03 -0.90
CA LYS A 297 20.81 30.27 0.55
C LYS A 297 19.38 30.58 0.97
N VAL A 298 18.87 29.89 1.97
CA VAL A 298 17.54 30.11 2.56
C VAL A 298 17.69 30.08 4.08
N GLY A 299 17.63 31.27 4.71
CA GLY A 299 17.99 31.43 6.12
C GLY A 299 19.44 31.04 6.38
N ASN A 300 19.66 30.12 7.33
CA ASN A 300 20.98 29.62 7.71
C ASN A 300 21.39 28.33 6.97
N LEU A 301 20.61 27.91 5.96
CA LEU A 301 20.83 26.66 5.22
C LEU A 301 21.05 26.92 3.74
N TRP A 302 21.86 26.08 3.13
CA TRP A 302 22.16 26.08 1.70
C TRP A 302 21.40 24.95 1.02
N ARG A 303 20.38 25.30 0.25
CA ARG A 303 19.55 24.32 -0.48
C ARG A 303 20.14 24.07 -1.86
N VAL A 304 20.34 22.80 -2.19
CA VAL A 304 20.79 22.36 -3.52
C VAL A 304 19.58 21.88 -4.31
N ARG A 305 19.38 22.44 -5.50
CA ARG A 305 18.28 22.11 -6.40
C ARG A 305 18.80 21.73 -7.78
N MET A 306 18.19 20.76 -8.44
CA MET A 306 18.44 20.46 -9.86
C MET A 306 17.28 20.97 -10.71
N GLY A 307 17.62 21.56 -11.86
CA GLY A 307 16.65 22.01 -12.85
C GLY A 307 15.82 23.20 -12.37
N PRO A 308 15.22 23.91 -13.33
CA PRO A 308 13.80 23.74 -13.53
C PRO A 308 13.52 22.68 -14.60
N PHE A 309 12.54 21.82 -14.34
CA PHE A 309 12.05 20.74 -15.19
C PHE A 309 10.62 21.06 -15.63
N ALA A 310 10.35 20.93 -16.93
CA ALA A 310 9.05 21.23 -17.51
C ALA A 310 7.95 20.23 -17.07
N THR A 311 8.31 18.96 -16.89
CA THR A 311 7.37 17.89 -16.54
C THR A 311 7.77 17.18 -15.25
N ASP A 312 6.76 16.64 -14.54
CA ASP A 312 6.97 15.79 -13.37
C ASP A 312 7.78 14.51 -13.70
N ALA A 313 7.63 13.98 -14.92
CA ALA A 313 8.37 12.80 -15.39
C ALA A 313 9.88 13.09 -15.50
N ASP A 314 10.26 14.26 -16.01
CA ASP A 314 11.66 14.68 -16.10
C ASP A 314 12.26 14.91 -14.71
N ALA A 315 11.48 15.52 -13.80
CA ALA A 315 11.89 15.73 -12.42
C ALA A 315 12.08 14.40 -11.67
N LYS A 316 11.20 13.41 -11.87
CA LYS A 316 11.34 12.06 -11.29
C LYS A 316 12.56 11.31 -11.84
N THR A 317 12.86 11.49 -13.12
CA THR A 317 14.06 10.91 -13.74
C THR A 317 15.33 11.52 -13.15
N ALA A 318 15.35 12.85 -12.96
CA ALA A 318 16.45 13.54 -12.29
C ALA A 318 16.56 13.12 -10.81
N LEU A 319 15.43 12.93 -10.12
CA LEU A 319 15.39 12.41 -8.76
C LEU A 319 16.07 11.04 -8.64
N GLY A 320 15.78 10.12 -9.58
CA GLY A 320 16.44 8.82 -9.64
C GLY A 320 17.96 8.95 -9.75
N LYS A 321 18.45 9.90 -10.56
CA LYS A 321 19.89 10.18 -10.70
C LYS A 321 20.51 10.74 -9.42
N ALA A 322 19.81 11.62 -8.70
CA ALA A 322 20.30 12.13 -7.41
C ALA A 322 20.35 11.01 -6.35
N LYS A 323 19.32 10.17 -6.27
CA LYS A 323 19.31 9.03 -5.33
C LYS A 323 20.39 8.00 -5.64
N ALA A 324 20.64 7.71 -6.91
CA ALA A 324 21.74 6.83 -7.34
C ALA A 324 23.13 7.38 -6.96
N LYS A 325 23.28 8.70 -6.85
CA LYS A 325 24.50 9.38 -6.39
C LYS A 325 24.61 9.48 -4.87
N GLY A 326 23.72 8.83 -4.12
CA GLY A 326 23.75 8.79 -2.66
C GLY A 326 22.88 9.84 -1.97
N PHE A 327 22.20 10.72 -2.71
CA PHE A 327 21.28 11.72 -2.15
C PHE A 327 19.90 11.11 -1.92
N ARG A 328 19.78 10.28 -0.89
CA ARG A 328 18.57 9.48 -0.60
C ARG A 328 17.36 10.35 -0.24
N ASP A 329 17.62 11.52 0.35
CA ASP A 329 16.62 12.50 0.79
C ASP A 329 16.22 13.50 -0.29
N ALA A 330 16.70 13.31 -1.52
CA ALA A 330 16.26 14.13 -2.63
C ALA A 330 14.74 13.97 -2.83
N ALA A 331 14.07 15.06 -3.17
CA ALA A 331 12.62 15.11 -3.40
C ALA A 331 12.26 16.05 -4.55
N VAL A 332 11.22 15.71 -5.31
CA VAL A 332 10.63 16.61 -6.31
C VAL A 332 9.83 17.68 -5.58
N VAL A 333 10.05 18.94 -5.94
CA VAL A 333 9.39 20.13 -5.42
C VAL A 333 8.74 20.84 -6.61
N ARG A 334 7.51 21.30 -6.44
CA ARG A 334 6.84 22.15 -7.43
C ARG A 334 7.00 23.60 -7.00
N ASP A 335 7.69 24.41 -7.79
CA ASP A 335 7.73 25.86 -7.59
C ASP A 335 6.36 26.41 -8.05
N ARG A 336 5.61 27.00 -7.12
CA ARG A 336 4.30 27.64 -7.36
C ARG A 336 4.49 29.06 -7.88
#